data_AF-A0A160N0S8-F1
#
_entry.id   AF-A0A160N0S8-F1
#
_cell.length_a   1.000
_cell.length_b   1.000
_cell.length_c   1.000
_cell.angle_alpha   90.00
_cell.angle_beta   90.00
_cell.angle_gamma   90.00
#
_symmetry.space_group_name_H-M   'P 1'
#
loop_
_entity.id
_entity.type
_entity.pdbx_description
1 polymer ?
#
loop_
_entity_poly.entity_id
_entity_poly.type
_entity_poly.pdbx_seq_one_letter_code
_entity_poly.pdbx_strand_id
1 'polypeptide(L)'
;MAADSFEYEVARGTRNSADPHDDPGARCAAGGRRAVKETDPNRIPIIREWEYASGRVIAFSRIDSCLGAIQIADNRRLRGAHFSMFASGLPYDTVQFAAAMAAAGFQANLPILYFGGGVQDWLQGLGMNAYMGVAPFAHPVADAAQRQWIFEMDNGAFTYHSMA
;
A
#
# COMPACT_ATOMS: atom_id res chain seq x y z
N MET A 1 7.53 2.43 18.99
CA MET A 1 8.07 1.09 18.62
C MET A 1 8.65 1.23 17.22
N ALA A 2 9.29 0.21 16.68
CA ALA A 2 9.74 0.23 15.29
C ALA A 2 8.94 -0.81 14.50
N ALA A 3 8.74 -0.57 13.20
CA ALA A 3 7.89 -1.41 12.33
C ALA A 3 8.28 -2.91 12.34
N ASP A 4 9.56 -3.22 12.56
CA ASP A 4 10.08 -4.58 12.69
C ASP A 4 9.52 -5.35 13.91
N SER A 5 9.12 -4.65 14.97
CA SER A 5 8.50 -5.27 16.15
C SER A 5 7.18 -5.99 15.86
N PHE A 6 6.54 -5.71 14.71
CA PHE A 6 5.29 -6.33 14.27
C PHE A 6 5.50 -7.48 13.27
N GLU A 7 6.74 -7.81 12.91
CA GLU A 7 7.07 -8.85 11.91
C GLU A 7 6.34 -10.17 12.16
N TYR A 8 6.43 -10.70 13.39
CA TYR A 8 5.85 -12.00 13.72
C TYR A 8 4.33 -12.02 13.52
N GLU A 9 3.63 -11.00 14.01
CA GLU A 9 2.17 -10.97 13.92
C GLU A 9 1.68 -10.71 12.51
N VAL A 10 2.38 -9.85 11.75
CA VAL A 10 2.04 -9.55 10.36
C VAL A 10 2.31 -10.78 9.50
N ALA A 11 3.46 -11.44 9.65
CA ALA A 11 3.76 -12.68 8.93
C ALA A 11 2.72 -13.79 9.21
N ARG A 12 2.22 -13.88 10.45
CA ARG A 12 1.11 -14.77 10.81
C ARG A 12 -0.21 -14.34 10.16
N GLY A 13 -0.56 -13.06 10.27
CA GLY A 13 -1.77 -12.51 9.69
C GLY A 13 -1.83 -12.66 8.17
N THR A 14 -0.72 -12.40 7.47
CA THR A 14 -0.64 -12.51 6.00
C THR A 14 -0.89 -13.96 5.56
N ARG A 15 -0.29 -14.94 6.23
CA ARG A 15 -0.53 -16.37 5.94
C ARG A 15 -2.00 -16.76 6.12
N ASN A 16 -2.65 -16.25 7.17
CA ASN A 16 -4.08 -16.51 7.43
C ASN A 16 -5.01 -15.70 6.51
N SER A 17 -4.49 -14.69 5.83
CA SER A 17 -5.24 -13.82 4.92
C SER A 17 -5.25 -14.30 3.47
N ALA A 18 -4.45 -15.32 3.15
CA ALA A 18 -4.43 -15.95 1.83
C ALA A 18 -5.80 -16.58 1.56
N ASP A 19 -6.51 -16.04 0.56
CA ASP A 19 -7.84 -16.48 0.18
C ASP A 19 -7.78 -17.07 -1.24
N PRO A 20 -8.10 -18.36 -1.43
CA PRO A 20 -8.17 -18.97 -2.76
C PRO A 20 -9.21 -18.31 -3.69
N HIS A 21 -10.15 -17.55 -3.13
CA HIS A 21 -11.18 -16.83 -3.86
C HIS A 21 -10.91 -15.31 -3.89
N ASP A 22 -9.66 -14.90 -3.72
CA ASP A 22 -9.31 -13.49 -3.79
C ASP A 22 -9.58 -12.90 -5.18
N ASP A 23 -10.35 -11.81 -5.22
CA ASP A 23 -10.78 -11.16 -6.46
C ASP A 23 -10.29 -9.69 -6.49
N PRO A 24 -9.02 -9.46 -6.88
CA PRO A 24 -8.50 -8.11 -7.03
C PRO A 24 -9.20 -7.33 -8.15
N GLY A 25 -9.72 -8.01 -9.17
CA GLY A 25 -10.45 -7.37 -10.27
C GLY A 25 -11.74 -6.69 -9.82
N ALA A 26 -12.53 -7.36 -8.99
CA ALA A 26 -13.74 -6.77 -8.40
C ALA A 26 -13.44 -5.63 -7.42
N ARG A 27 -12.27 -5.64 -6.76
CA ARG A 27 -11.82 -4.51 -5.94
C ARG A 27 -11.39 -3.34 -6.82
N CYS A 28 -10.63 -3.60 -7.87
CA CYS A 28 -10.22 -2.61 -8.86
C CYS A 28 -11.43 -1.93 -9.52
N ALA A 29 -12.40 -2.71 -10.01
CA ALA A 29 -13.61 -2.18 -10.65
C ALA A 29 -14.46 -1.31 -9.71
N ALA A 30 -14.33 -1.51 -8.39
CA ALA A 30 -14.99 -0.69 -7.38
C ALA A 30 -14.20 0.58 -7.01
N GLY A 31 -13.07 0.87 -7.67
CA GLY A 31 -12.17 1.95 -7.28
C GLY A 31 -11.43 1.65 -5.98
N GLY A 32 -11.07 0.39 -5.74
CA GLY A 32 -10.44 -0.08 -4.51
C GLY A 32 -11.44 -0.33 -3.37
N ARG A 33 -11.01 -1.09 -2.35
CA ARG A 33 -11.82 -1.36 -1.14
C ARG A 33 -11.01 -1.22 0.14
N ARG A 34 -11.69 -0.93 1.25
CA ARG A 34 -11.03 -0.96 2.56
C ARG A 34 -10.53 -2.38 2.87
N ALA A 35 -9.31 -2.49 3.41
CA ALA A 35 -8.77 -3.75 3.88
C ALA A 35 -9.68 -4.36 4.96
N VAL A 36 -10.00 -5.64 4.79
CA VAL A 36 -10.88 -6.41 5.68
C VAL A 36 -10.12 -7.42 6.54
N LYS A 37 -8.84 -7.64 6.24
CA LYS A 37 -7.96 -8.56 6.98
C LYS A 37 -7.09 -7.76 7.93
N GLU A 38 -6.95 -8.25 9.16
CA GLU A 38 -6.15 -7.60 10.19
C GLU A 38 -5.42 -8.64 11.06
N THR A 39 -4.33 -8.23 11.72
CA THR A 39 -3.64 -9.07 12.71
C THR A 39 -4.42 -9.18 14.02
N ASP A 40 -4.06 -10.16 14.84
CA ASP A 40 -4.55 -10.32 16.21
C ASP A 40 -3.32 -10.35 17.13
N PRO A 41 -3.29 -9.63 18.27
CA PRO A 41 -4.35 -8.77 18.85
C PRO A 41 -4.29 -7.31 18.44
N ASN A 42 -3.24 -6.87 17.74
CA ASN A 42 -3.02 -5.44 17.49
C ASN A 42 -3.91 -4.86 16.38
N ARG A 43 -4.70 -5.69 15.68
CA ARG A 43 -5.63 -5.28 14.62
C ARG A 43 -4.95 -4.44 13.54
N ILE A 44 -3.72 -4.81 13.19
CA ILE A 44 -2.98 -4.14 12.12
C ILE A 44 -3.61 -4.54 10.79
N PRO A 45 -4.13 -3.59 9.99
CA PRO A 45 -4.73 -3.93 8.70
C PRO A 45 -3.66 -4.44 7.73
N ILE A 46 -3.99 -5.51 7.03
CA ILE A 46 -3.16 -6.11 5.98
C ILE A 46 -3.79 -5.71 4.65
N ILE A 47 -3.12 -4.81 3.94
CA ILE A 47 -3.53 -4.25 2.67
C ILE A 47 -3.12 -5.22 1.57
N ARG A 48 -4.13 -5.81 0.91
CA ARG A 48 -3.94 -6.65 -0.27
C ARG A 48 -4.14 -5.84 -1.54
N GLU A 49 -3.95 -6.50 -2.67
CA GLU A 49 -4.07 -5.88 -3.98
C GLU A 49 -5.45 -5.21 -4.17
N TRP A 50 -5.45 -3.95 -4.59
CA TRP A 50 -6.62 -3.06 -4.69
C TRP A 50 -7.36 -2.82 -3.37
N GLU A 51 -6.67 -2.98 -2.25
CA GLU A 51 -7.14 -2.54 -0.94
C GLU A 51 -6.43 -1.27 -0.47
N TYR A 52 -7.06 -0.61 0.50
CA TYR A 52 -6.50 0.52 1.22
C TYR A 52 -6.83 0.46 2.71
N ALA A 53 -5.99 1.05 3.53
CA ALA A 53 -6.25 1.22 4.94
C ALA A 53 -5.58 2.46 5.50
N SER A 54 -6.01 2.86 6.69
CA SER A 54 -5.36 3.90 7.48
C SER A 54 -5.17 3.42 8.90
N GLY A 55 -4.04 3.76 9.50
CA GLY A 55 -3.74 3.37 10.87
C GLY A 55 -2.38 3.89 11.31
N ARG A 56 -2.07 3.72 12.59
CA ARG A 56 -0.72 3.96 13.12
C ARG A 56 0.30 3.00 12.48
N VAL A 57 -0.10 1.74 12.37
CA VAL A 57 0.66 0.67 11.72
C VAL A 57 -0.21 0.11 10.61
N ILE A 58 0.38 -0.13 9.44
CA ILE A 58 -0.27 -0.79 8.30
C ILE A 58 0.71 -1.78 7.69
N ALA A 59 0.19 -2.91 7.22
CA ALA A 59 0.97 -3.93 6.55
C ALA A 59 0.49 -4.12 5.11
N PHE A 60 1.37 -4.57 4.23
CA PHE A 60 1.07 -4.92 2.86
C PHE A 60 1.37 -6.40 2.67
N SER A 61 0.41 -7.14 2.10
CA SER A 61 0.69 -8.48 1.61
C SER A 61 1.73 -8.43 0.49
N ARG A 62 2.25 -9.58 0.08
CA ARG A 62 3.29 -9.66 -0.97
C ARG A 62 2.92 -8.78 -2.17
N ILE A 63 3.87 -7.91 -2.53
CA ILE A 63 3.76 -6.98 -3.66
C ILE A 63 4.48 -7.65 -4.84
N ASP A 64 3.73 -8.39 -5.66
CA ASP A 64 4.24 -9.00 -6.90
C ASP A 64 3.74 -8.21 -8.10
N SER A 65 4.65 -7.54 -8.82
CA SER A 65 4.30 -6.63 -9.94
C SER A 65 3.25 -5.56 -9.61
N CYS A 66 3.16 -5.17 -8.34
CA CYS A 66 2.20 -4.20 -7.83
C CYS A 66 2.90 -2.95 -7.28
N LEU A 67 2.22 -1.82 -7.28
CA LEU A 67 2.66 -0.55 -6.72
C LEU A 67 2.04 -0.37 -5.33
N GLY A 68 2.88 -0.22 -4.30
CA GLY A 68 2.47 0.25 -2.99
C GLY A 68 2.59 1.77 -2.89
N ALA A 69 1.62 2.41 -2.24
CA ALA A 69 1.62 3.84 -1.94
C ALA A 69 1.37 4.09 -0.45
N ILE A 70 2.14 5.01 0.13
CA ILE A 70 2.02 5.46 1.53
C ILE A 70 1.96 6.98 1.58
N GLN A 71 1.10 7.50 2.44
CA GLN A 71 1.09 8.92 2.81
C GLN A 71 0.99 9.07 4.33
N ILE A 72 1.85 9.90 4.91
CA ILE A 72 1.73 10.33 6.30
C ILE A 72 0.54 11.30 6.38
N ALA A 73 -0.53 10.90 7.06
CA ALA A 73 -1.70 11.74 7.25
C ALA A 73 -1.52 12.74 8.39
N ASP A 74 -0.85 12.31 9.47
CA ASP A 74 -0.54 13.10 10.66
C ASP A 74 0.53 12.38 11.51
N ASN A 75 0.84 12.91 12.69
CA ASN A 75 1.89 12.40 13.58
C ASN A 75 1.63 10.97 14.12
N ARG A 76 0.46 10.37 13.87
CA ARG A 76 0.09 9.04 14.38
C ARG A 76 -0.62 8.16 13.35
N ARG A 77 -0.70 8.60 12.08
CA ARG A 77 -1.51 7.92 11.09
C ARG A 77 -0.88 7.94 9.72
N LEU A 78 -0.88 6.76 9.12
CA LEU A 78 -0.57 6.49 7.72
C LEU A 78 -1.85 6.24 6.94
N ARG A 79 -1.78 6.49 5.63
CA ARG A 79 -2.68 5.96 4.61
C ARG A 79 -1.85 5.06 3.72
N GLY A 80 -2.35 3.87 3.43
CA GLY A 80 -1.73 2.92 2.53
C GLY A 80 -2.71 2.45 1.48
N ALA A 81 -2.22 2.21 0.27
CA ALA A 81 -2.98 1.58 -0.80
C ALA A 81 -2.05 0.75 -1.70
N HIS A 82 -2.56 -0.35 -2.23
CA HIS A 82 -1.79 -1.31 -3.01
C HIS A 82 -2.49 -1.57 -4.35
N PHE A 83 -1.77 -1.48 -5.46
CA PHE A 83 -2.34 -1.50 -6.82
C PHE A 83 -1.61 -2.50 -7.69
N SER A 84 -2.33 -3.35 -8.41
CA SER A 84 -1.71 -4.15 -9.48
C SER A 84 -1.87 -3.51 -10.85
N MET A 85 -0.93 -3.85 -11.70
CA MET A 85 -0.87 -3.34 -13.06
C MET A 85 -2.02 -3.85 -13.93
N PHE A 86 -2.63 -5.00 -13.58
CA PHE A 86 -3.54 -5.74 -14.46
C PHE A 86 -4.91 -6.11 -13.87
N ALA A 87 -5.28 -5.71 -12.65
CA ALA A 87 -6.54 -6.21 -12.05
C ALA A 87 -7.81 -5.90 -12.85
N SER A 88 -7.90 -4.75 -13.54
CA SER A 88 -9.06 -4.45 -14.39
C SER A 88 -9.03 -5.14 -15.76
N GLY A 89 -8.02 -5.98 -16.02
CA GLY A 89 -7.74 -6.53 -17.36
C GLY A 89 -7.09 -5.54 -18.32
N LEU A 90 -6.91 -4.28 -17.90
CA LEU A 90 -6.20 -3.24 -18.64
C LEU A 90 -4.91 -2.85 -17.92
N PRO A 91 -3.77 -2.74 -18.63
CA PRO A 91 -2.54 -2.21 -18.05
C PRO A 91 -2.69 -0.75 -17.63
N TYR A 92 -2.18 -0.40 -16.45
CA TYR A 92 -2.05 1.00 -15.97
C TYR A 92 -3.38 1.78 -15.96
N ASP A 93 -4.44 1.19 -15.40
CA ASP A 93 -5.76 1.83 -15.31
C ASP A 93 -5.74 3.11 -14.45
N THR A 94 -5.56 4.25 -15.12
CA THR A 94 -5.45 5.58 -14.48
C THR A 94 -6.74 6.00 -13.78
N VAL A 95 -7.91 5.59 -14.29
CA VAL A 95 -9.22 5.96 -13.74
C VAL A 95 -9.43 5.26 -12.41
N GLN A 96 -9.22 3.94 -12.38
CA GLN A 96 -9.37 3.17 -11.15
C GLN A 96 -8.27 3.51 -10.14
N PHE A 97 -7.04 3.75 -10.59
CA PHE A 97 -5.96 4.23 -9.72
C PHE A 97 -6.34 5.54 -9.03
N ALA A 98 -6.81 6.55 -9.78
CA ALA A 98 -7.20 7.83 -9.21
C ALA A 98 -8.40 7.70 -8.25
N ALA A 99 -9.39 6.88 -8.62
CA ALA A 99 -10.54 6.58 -7.77
C ALA A 99 -10.12 5.93 -6.45
N ALA A 100 -9.21 4.96 -6.51
CA ALA A 100 -8.71 4.25 -5.33
C ALA A 100 -7.83 5.12 -4.43
N MET A 101 -6.97 5.95 -4.99
CA MET A 101 -6.21 6.95 -4.22
C MET A 101 -7.15 7.92 -3.48
N ALA A 102 -8.21 8.39 -4.16
CA ALA A 102 -9.22 9.24 -3.54
C ALA A 102 -10.02 8.50 -2.45
N ALA A 103 -10.46 7.27 -2.70
CA ALA A 103 -11.18 6.43 -1.74
C ALA A 103 -10.35 6.10 -0.49
N ALA A 104 -9.03 5.95 -0.66
CA ALA A 104 -8.06 5.78 0.41
C ALA A 104 -7.76 7.09 1.17
N GLY A 105 -8.30 8.22 0.72
CA GLY A 105 -8.14 9.54 1.34
C GLY A 105 -6.78 10.18 1.11
N PHE A 106 -6.03 9.75 0.08
CA PHE A 106 -4.77 10.39 -0.28
C PHE A 106 -5.02 11.82 -0.75
N GLN A 107 -4.08 12.70 -0.42
CA GLN A 107 -4.12 14.10 -0.80
C GLN A 107 -3.02 14.36 -1.82
N ALA A 108 -3.37 14.82 -3.02
CA ALA A 108 -2.40 15.04 -4.11
C ALA A 108 -1.34 16.11 -3.80
N ASN A 109 -1.60 17.00 -2.84
CA ASN A 109 -0.69 18.06 -2.42
C ASN A 109 0.24 17.66 -1.26
N LEU A 110 0.19 16.41 -0.78
CA LEU A 110 1.05 15.91 0.29
C LEU A 110 1.97 14.80 -0.25
N PRO A 111 3.25 14.75 0.16
CA PRO A 111 4.20 13.73 -0.28
C PRO A 111 3.65 12.31 -0.19
N ILE A 112 3.90 11.52 -1.24
CA ILE A 112 3.51 10.11 -1.35
C ILE A 112 4.76 9.29 -1.58
N LEU A 113 4.96 8.29 -0.74
CA LEU A 113 6.00 7.30 -0.92
C LEU A 113 5.44 6.15 -1.76
N TYR A 114 6.09 5.90 -2.90
CA TYR A 114 5.83 4.74 -3.75
C TYR A 114 6.93 3.69 -3.58
N PHE A 115 6.56 2.41 -3.62
CA PHE A 115 7.48 1.28 -3.46
C PHE A 115 6.90 0.00 -4.05
N GLY A 116 7.77 -0.95 -4.39
CA GLY A 116 7.41 -2.27 -4.90
C GLY A 116 6.91 -2.25 -6.35
N GLY A 117 7.05 -3.41 -7.01
CA GLY A 117 6.86 -3.55 -8.46
C GLY A 117 7.83 -2.65 -9.21
N GLY A 118 7.92 -2.76 -10.54
CA GLY A 118 8.69 -1.81 -11.34
C GLY A 118 8.09 -0.41 -11.21
N VAL A 119 8.42 0.33 -10.15
CA VAL A 119 7.88 1.66 -9.85
C VAL A 119 8.12 2.56 -11.06
N GLN A 120 9.25 2.38 -11.73
CA GLN A 120 9.56 3.06 -12.99
C GLN A 120 8.57 2.72 -14.10
N ASP A 121 8.17 1.46 -14.24
CA ASP A 121 7.18 1.03 -15.23
C ASP A 121 5.81 1.65 -14.96
N TRP A 122 5.41 1.73 -13.68
CA TRP A 122 4.20 2.42 -13.27
C TRP A 122 4.28 3.93 -13.50
N LEU A 123 5.41 4.56 -13.15
CA LEU A 123 5.64 5.99 -13.34
C LEU A 123 5.63 6.37 -14.83
N GLN A 124 6.13 5.49 -15.71
CA GLN A 124 6.06 5.70 -17.15
C GLN A 124 4.62 5.52 -17.67
N GLY A 125 3.94 4.45 -17.27
CA GLY A 125 2.59 4.13 -17.74
C GLY A 125 1.51 5.14 -17.31
N LEU A 126 1.68 5.76 -16.14
CA LEU A 126 0.72 6.69 -15.54
C LEU A 126 1.17 8.16 -15.57
N GLY A 127 2.17 8.54 -16.36
CA GLY A 127 2.95 9.80 -16.28
C GLY A 127 2.20 11.14 -16.19
N MET A 128 0.88 11.17 -16.34
CA MET A 128 0.02 12.36 -16.20
C MET A 128 -0.81 12.38 -14.90
N ASN A 129 -0.62 11.43 -13.98
CA ASN A 129 -1.43 11.32 -12.77
C ASN A 129 -0.95 12.29 -11.67
N ALA A 130 -1.90 13.06 -11.11
CA ALA A 130 -1.61 14.05 -10.06
C ALA A 130 -0.94 13.46 -8.81
N TYR A 131 -1.22 12.19 -8.48
CA TYR A 131 -0.60 11.54 -7.32
C TYR A 131 0.86 11.11 -7.58
N MET A 132 1.32 11.05 -8.83
CA MET A 132 2.70 10.65 -9.15
C MET A 132 3.70 11.80 -9.17
N GLY A 133 3.23 13.03 -9.36
CA GLY A 133 4.10 14.22 -9.45
C GLY A 133 4.46 14.87 -8.12
N VAL A 134 4.25 14.20 -6.99
CA VAL A 134 4.38 14.84 -5.67
C VAL A 134 5.84 14.86 -5.19
N ALA A 135 6.16 15.87 -4.38
CA ALA A 135 7.49 16.14 -3.85
C ALA A 135 8.19 14.92 -3.22
N PRO A 136 9.54 14.89 -3.25
CA PRO A 136 10.30 13.75 -2.76
C PRO A 136 10.03 13.49 -1.28
N PHE A 137 9.76 12.22 -0.96
CA PHE A 137 9.66 11.75 0.41
C PHE A 137 11.07 11.62 1.02
N ALA A 138 11.26 12.06 2.27
CA ALA A 138 12.59 12.13 2.89
C ALA A 138 13.26 10.75 3.11
N HIS A 139 12.48 9.67 3.04
CA HIS A 139 12.93 8.30 3.27
C HIS A 139 12.71 7.46 2.02
N PRO A 140 13.69 7.37 1.09
CA PRO A 140 13.56 6.51 -0.07
C PRO A 140 13.49 5.04 0.38
N VAL A 141 12.46 4.32 -0.07
CA VAL A 141 12.36 2.87 0.11
C VAL A 141 12.90 2.20 -1.15
N ALA A 142 13.94 1.39 -1.00
CA ALA A 142 14.51 0.65 -2.11
C ALA A 142 13.51 -0.40 -2.64
N ASP A 143 13.38 -0.48 -3.96
CA ASP A 143 12.53 -1.47 -4.62
C ASP A 143 13.03 -2.88 -4.29
N ALA A 144 12.24 -3.62 -3.53
CA ALA A 144 12.52 -5.00 -3.19
C ALA A 144 11.37 -5.85 -3.73
N ALA A 145 11.61 -6.47 -4.89
CA ALA A 145 10.64 -7.36 -5.51
C ALA A 145 10.20 -8.45 -4.53
N GLN A 146 8.89 -8.66 -4.44
CA GLN A 146 8.22 -9.78 -3.75
C GLN A 146 8.29 -9.81 -2.21
N ARG A 147 8.46 -8.66 -1.56
CA ARG A 147 8.42 -8.55 -0.09
C ARG A 147 7.05 -8.18 0.46
N GLN A 148 6.81 -8.58 1.70
CA GLN A 148 5.78 -7.98 2.57
C GLN A 148 6.36 -6.74 3.22
N TRP A 149 5.54 -5.73 3.46
CA TRP A 149 5.98 -4.47 4.06
C TRP A 149 5.15 -4.11 5.28
N ILE A 150 5.81 -3.53 6.28
CA ILE A 150 5.20 -2.96 7.47
C ILE A 150 5.65 -1.51 7.56
N PHE A 151 4.70 -0.61 7.78
CA PHE A 151 4.97 0.80 8.01
C PHE A 151 4.33 1.24 9.31
N GLU A 152 5.04 2.03 10.08
CA GLU A 152 4.56 2.63 11.32
C GLU A 152 4.81 4.15 11.31
N MET A 153 3.81 4.89 11.77
CA MET A 153 3.94 6.30 12.14
C MET A 153 3.54 6.45 13.61
N ASP A 154 4.50 6.71 14.48
CA ASP A 154 4.26 6.89 15.92
C ASP A 154 4.91 8.16 16.44
N ASN A 155 4.06 9.09 16.88
CA ASN A 155 4.47 10.37 17.46
C ASN A 155 5.51 11.15 16.64
N GLY A 156 5.32 11.23 15.32
CA GLY A 156 6.24 11.92 14.41
C GLY A 156 7.36 11.04 13.84
N ALA A 157 7.58 9.83 14.38
CA ALA A 157 8.59 8.91 13.89
C ALA A 157 7.99 7.95 12.85
N PHE A 158 8.52 8.02 11.62
CA PHE A 158 8.20 7.08 10.54
C PHE A 158 9.25 5.96 10.51
N THR A 159 8.79 4.71 10.56
CA THR A 159 9.65 3.53 10.41
C THR A 159 9.02 2.54 9.44
N TYR A 160 9.86 1.71 8.82
CA TYR A 160 9.42 0.68 7.89
C TYR A 160 10.27 -0.58 8.03
N HIS A 161 9.68 -1.71 7.67
CA HIS A 161 10.34 -3.01 7.68
C HIS A 161 9.83 -3.85 6.50
N SER A 162 10.72 -4.60 5.84
CA SER A 162 10.35 -5.53 4.76
C SER A 162 10.79 -6.95 5.07
N MET A 163 9.92 -7.90 4.74
CA MET A 163 10.09 -9.33 4.99
C MET A 163 9.95 -10.12 3.69
N ALA A 164 10.54 -11.32 3.63
CA ALA A 164 10.39 -12.24 2.49
C ALA A 164 8.96 -12.82 2.35
#